data_AF-A0A167CVL1-F1
#
_entry.id   AF-A0A167CVL1-F1
#
_cell.length_a   1.000
_cell.length_b   1.000
_cell.length_c   1.000
_cell.angle_alpha   90.00
_cell.angle_beta   90.00
_cell.angle_gamma   90.00
#
_symmetry.space_group_name_H-M   'P 1'
#
loop_
_entity.id
_entity.type
_entity.pdbx_description
1 polymer ?
#
loop_
_entity_poly.entity_id
_entity_poly.type
_entity_poly.pdbx_seq_one_letter_code
_entity_poly.pdbx_strand_id
1 'polypeptide(L)' 'MRTALPFIFVTLAACSNQNNSPELNQCAQQNYQCEQNCNLSSTEQTMTRQICSGECVEKYNNCKAQAEELSKIRTGQY' A
#
# COMPACT_ATOMS: atom_id res chain seq x y z
N MET A 1 36.50 -3.97 -20.56
CA MET A 1 35.09 -3.68 -20.88
C MET A 1 34.26 -4.11 -19.67
N ARG A 2 33.81 -3.15 -18.85
CA ARG A 2 32.98 -3.43 -17.66
C ARG A 2 31.52 -3.27 -18.08
N THR A 3 30.81 -4.38 -18.20
CA THR A 3 29.37 -4.38 -18.48
C THR A 3 28.63 -3.90 -17.23
N ALA A 4 28.11 -2.67 -17.29
CA ALA A 4 27.18 -2.15 -16.29
C ALA A 4 25.79 -2.77 -16.57
N LEU A 5 25.29 -3.57 -15.63
CA LEU A 5 23.92 -4.11 -15.67
C LEU A 5 22.92 -2.94 -15.54
N PRO A 6 21.96 -2.80 -16.46
CA PRO A 6 20.92 -1.79 -16.31
C PRO A 6 20.02 -2.19 -15.14
N PHE A 7 19.93 -1.32 -14.14
CA PHE A 7 18.89 -1.37 -13.12
C PHE A 7 17.53 -1.25 -13.80
N ILE A 8 16.88 -2.39 -14.04
CA ILE A 8 15.49 -2.44 -14.48
C ILE A 8 14.66 -2.11 -13.23
N PHE A 9 14.28 -0.83 -13.11
CA PHE A 9 13.19 -0.42 -12.25
C PHE A 9 11.91 -1.03 -12.81
N VAL A 10 11.48 -2.16 -12.22
CA VAL A 10 10.14 -2.70 -12.44
C VAL A 10 9.18 -1.70 -11.81
N THR A 11 8.70 -0.76 -12.62
CA THR A 11 7.53 0.03 -12.28
C THR A 11 6.36 -0.96 -12.23
N LEU A 12 5.98 -1.35 -11.01
CA LEU A 12 4.71 -2.03 -10.80
C LEU A 12 3.63 -1.14 -11.42
N ALA A 13 3.08 -1.61 -12.54
CA ALA A 13 1.94 -1.00 -13.19
C ALA A 13 0.86 -0.82 -12.13
N ALA A 14 0.62 0.42 -11.75
CA ALA A 14 -0.48 0.77 -10.89
C ALA A 14 -1.76 0.34 -11.61
N CYS A 15 -2.44 -0.67 -11.07
CA CYS A 15 -3.75 -1.10 -11.52
C CYS A 15 -4.65 0.13 -11.70
N SER A 16 -5.01 0.38 -12.96
CA SER A 16 -5.87 1.46 -13.39
C SER A 16 -7.31 1.11 -12.99
N ASN A 17 -7.70 1.39 -11.75
CA ASN A 17 -9.10 1.28 -11.31
C ASN A 17 -9.73 2.68 -11.25
N GLN A 18 -10.60 2.93 -12.21
CA GLN A 18 -11.08 4.23 -12.69
C GLN A 18 -12.09 4.95 -11.78
N ASN A 19 -12.20 4.62 -10.48
CA ASN A 19 -13.29 5.18 -9.64
C ASN A 19 -12.97 5.37 -8.14
N ASN A 20 -11.70 5.28 -7.73
CA ASN A 20 -11.28 5.54 -6.35
C ASN A 20 -10.19 6.62 -6.35
N SER A 21 -10.20 7.53 -5.35
CA SER A 21 -9.18 8.56 -5.21
C SER A 21 -7.78 7.94 -5.37
N PRO A 22 -6.85 8.57 -6.13
CA PRO A 22 -5.52 8.01 -6.37
C PRO A 22 -4.78 7.73 -5.06
N GLU A 23 -5.05 8.53 -4.02
CA GLU A 23 -4.58 8.28 -2.65
C GLU A 23 -5.07 6.93 -2.10
N LEU A 24 -6.35 6.59 -2.29
CA LEU A 24 -6.96 5.36 -1.80
C LEU A 24 -6.37 4.11 -2.48
N ASN A 25 -6.08 4.22 -3.78
CA ASN A 25 -5.43 3.13 -4.52
C ASN A 25 -3.99 2.90 -4.02
N GLN A 26 -3.29 3.97 -3.66
CA GLN A 26 -1.95 3.90 -3.08
C GLN A 26 -1.98 3.24 -1.68
N CYS A 27 -3.00 3.54 -0.86
CA CYS A 27 -3.21 2.87 0.42
C CYS A 27 -3.44 1.36 0.27
N ALA A 28 -4.26 0.96 -0.71
CA ALA A 28 -4.53 -0.45 -0.98
C ALA A 28 -3.27 -1.21 -1.44
N GLN A 29 -2.43 -0.56 -2.27
CA GLN A 29 -1.16 -1.13 -2.72
C GLN A 29 -0.18 -1.33 -1.55
N GLN A 30 -0.08 -0.34 -0.64
CA GLN A 30 0.76 -0.47 0.55
C GLN A 30 0.26 -1.57 1.49
N ASN A 31 -1.06 -1.70 1.67
CA ASN A 31 -1.64 -2.76 2.49
C ASN A 31 -1.31 -4.15 1.92
N TYR A 32 -1.47 -4.33 0.60
CA TYR A 32 -1.13 -5.59 -0.06
C TYR A 32 0.35 -5.96 0.12
N GLN A 33 1.27 -5.01 -0.08
CA GLN A 33 2.70 -5.25 0.14
C GLN A 33 3.02 -5.58 1.61
N CYS A 34 2.35 -4.91 2.55
CA CYS A 34 2.47 -5.19 3.97
C CYS A 34 2.03 -6.61 4.31
N GLU A 35 0.86 -7.05 3.83
CA GLU A 35 0.35 -8.40 4.06
C GLU A 35 1.23 -9.48 3.41
N GLN A 36 1.77 -9.23 2.21
CA GLN A 36 2.74 -10.13 1.58
C GLN A 36 4.01 -10.27 2.43
N ASN A 37 4.53 -9.17 2.97
CA ASN A 37 5.67 -9.20 3.88
C ASN A 37 5.36 -9.94 5.19
N CYS A 38 4.16 -9.77 5.74
CA CYS A 38 3.73 -10.51 6.93
C CYS A 38 3.63 -12.02 6.67
N ASN A 39 3.13 -12.42 5.50
CA ASN A 39 3.05 -13.82 5.08
C ASN A 39 4.44 -14.43 4.84
N LEU A 40 5.40 -13.66 4.34
CA LEU A 40 6.78 -14.12 4.13
C LEU A 40 7.59 -14.18 5.44
N SER A 41 7.28 -13.30 6.39
CA SER A 41 7.99 -13.15 7.67
C SER A 41 7.56 -14.17 8.73
N SER A 42 6.38 -14.79 8.59
CA SER A 42 5.82 -15.67 9.61
C SER A 42 5.45 -17.04 9.05
N THR A 43 5.98 -18.09 9.67
CA THR A 43 5.58 -19.47 9.42
C THR A 43 4.14 -19.67 9.91
N GLU A 44 3.16 -19.36 9.06
CA GLU A 44 1.71 -19.62 9.04
C GLU A 44 0.84 -19.55 10.32
N GLN A 45 1.36 -19.61 11.55
CA GLN A 45 0.57 -19.75 12.79
C GLN A 45 1.15 -19.02 14.02
N THR A 46 2.10 -18.11 13.86
CA THR A 46 2.60 -17.32 15.00
C THR A 46 1.72 -16.09 15.25
N MET A 47 1.51 -15.73 16.53
CA MET A 47 0.90 -14.45 16.93
C MET A 47 1.50 -13.25 16.18
N THR A 48 2.77 -13.34 15.78
CA THR A 48 3.47 -12.38 14.93
C THR A 48 2.74 -12.09 13.62
N ARG A 49 2.12 -13.09 12.97
CA ARG A 49 1.33 -12.87 11.75
C ARG A 49 0.07 -12.05 12.01
N GLN A 50 -0.61 -12.34 13.12
CA GLN A 50 -1.84 -11.63 13.52
C GLN A 50 -1.54 -10.18 13.88
N ILE A 51 -0.44 -9.95 14.61
CA ILE A 51 0.02 -8.60 14.95
C ILE A 51 0.39 -7.85 13.66
N CYS A 52 1.20 -8.46 12.80
CA CYS A 52 1.65 -7.85 11.55
C CYS A 52 0.48 -7.50 10.61
N SER A 53 -0.46 -8.43 10.40
CA SER A 53 -1.68 -8.16 9.60
C SER A 53 -2.55 -7.07 10.26
N GLY A 54 -2.67 -7.08 11.59
CA GLY A 54 -3.32 -6.00 12.35
C GLY A 54 -2.69 -4.63 12.09
N GLU A 55 -1.36 -4.53 12.13
CA GLU A 55 -0.62 -3.31 11.81
C GLU A 55 -0.83 -2.87 10.36
N CYS A 56 -0.87 -3.81 9.40
CA CYS A 56 -1.15 -3.50 7.99
C CYS A 56 -2.54 -2.86 7.82
N VAL A 57 -3.57 -3.45 8.45
CA VAL A 57 -4.94 -2.95 8.42
C VAL A 57 -5.05 -1.58 9.09
N GLU A 58 -4.35 -1.37 10.20
CA GLU A 58 -4.33 -0.07 10.88
C GLU A 58 -3.67 1.01 10.02
N LYS A 59 -2.56 0.69 9.35
CA LYS A 59 -1.93 1.61 8.39
C LYS A 59 -2.82 1.90 7.18
N TYR A 60 -3.50 0.90 6.66
CA TYR A 60 -4.49 1.08 5.60
C TYR A 60 -5.62 2.02 6.03
N ASN A 61 -6.19 1.81 7.22
CA ASN A 61 -7.26 2.65 7.75
C ASN A 61 -6.82 4.09 7.99
N ASN A 62 -5.60 4.31 8.52
CA ASN A 62 -5.03 5.64 8.66
C ASN A 62 -4.77 6.32 7.31
N CYS A 63 -4.31 5.56 6.32
CA CYS A 63 -4.10 6.07 4.96
C CYS A 63 -5.45 6.42 4.30
N LYS A 64 -6.47 5.59 4.49
CA LYS A 64 -7.85 5.85 4.04
C LYS A 64 -8.42 7.11 4.69
N ALA A 65 -8.29 7.27 6.01
CA ALA A 65 -8.77 8.46 6.71
C ALA A 65 -8.12 9.74 6.18
N GLN A 66 -6.81 9.72 5.93
CA GLN A 66 -6.09 10.84 5.31
C GLN A 66 -6.53 11.12 3.87
N ALA A 67 -6.75 10.07 3.06
CA ALA A 67 -7.25 10.21 1.70
C ALA A 67 -8.67 10.81 1.66
N GLU A 68 -9.52 10.41 2.60
CA GLU A 68 -10.87 10.95 2.78
C GLU A 68 -10.84 12.41 3.26
N GLU A 69 -9.93 12.76 4.17
CA GLU A 69 -9.74 14.13 4.65
C GLU A 69 -9.18 15.06 3.56
N LEU A 70 -8.18 14.62 2.80
CA LEU A 70 -7.68 15.32 1.60
C LEU A 70 -8.79 15.51 0.56
N SER A 71 -9.65 14.51 0.38
CA SER A 71 -10.78 14.60 -0.54
C SER A 71 -11.83 15.61 -0.06
N LYS A 72 -12.10 15.68 1.25
CA LYS A 72 -12.99 16.69 1.86
C LYS A 72 -12.43 18.11 1.75
N ILE A 73 -11.13 18.31 1.99
CA ILE A 73 -10.46 19.60 1.81
C ILE A 73 -10.54 20.04 0.34
N ARG A 74 -10.29 19.12 -0.60
CA ARG A 74 -10.37 19.41 -2.04
C ARG A 74 -11.77 19.78 -2.50
N THR A 75 -12.82 19.20 -1.91
CA THR A 75 -14.22 19.49 -2.27
C THR A 75 -14.82 20.68 -1.51
N GLY A 76 -14.21 21.13 -0.42
CA GLY A 76 -14.63 22.30 0.35
C GLY A 76 -14.07 23.66 -0.14
N GLN A 77 -13.34 23.70 -1.26
CA GLN A 77 -12.79 24.93 -1.85
C GLN A 77 -13.66 25.57 -2.95
N TYR A 78 -14.97 25.26 -3.02
CA TYR A 78 -15.93 25.92 -3.91
C TYR A 78 -16.91 26.81 -3.15
#